data_AF-A0A7C5YGH1-F1
#
_entry.id   AF-A0A7C5YGH1-F1
#
_cell.length_a   1.000
_cell.length_b   1.000
_cell.length_c   1.000
_cell.angle_alpha   90.00
_cell.angle_beta   90.00
_cell.angle_gamma   90.00
#
_symmetry.space_group_name_H-M   'P 1'
#
loop_
_entity.id
_entity.type
_entity.pdbx_description
1 polymer ?
#
loop_
_entity_poly.entity_id
_entity_poly.type
_entity_poly.pdbx_seq_one_letter_code
_entity_poly.pdbx_strand_id
1 'polypeptide(L)'
;MTALKKAYPELERKRLSRREREREIGAGGKFKLSLEERVFMTLFFPRHYLTFALLGFLFELHESNAYIWRKVSWNLLAKLVTNFLFPKAKAVRIPLRIVDRLIAHQAATAS
;
A
#
# COMPACT_ATOMS: atom_id res chain seq x y z
N MET A 1 8.21 -10.18 -7.75
CA MET A 1 8.62 -8.79 -7.41
C MET A 1 8.36 -7.75 -8.53
N THR A 2 8.14 -8.14 -9.78
CA THR A 2 7.99 -7.22 -10.93
C THR A 2 6.82 -6.24 -10.80
N ALA A 3 5.66 -6.72 -10.34
CA ALA A 3 4.48 -5.86 -10.12
C ALA A 3 4.74 -4.75 -9.10
N LEU A 4 5.46 -5.06 -8.02
CA LEU A 4 5.83 -4.09 -6.98
C LEU A 4 6.80 -3.04 -7.54
N LYS A 5 7.85 -3.47 -8.26
CA LYS A 5 8.81 -2.53 -8.91
C LYS A 5 8.12 -1.59 -9.89
N LYS A 6 7.09 -2.05 -10.59
CA LYS A 6 6.30 -1.23 -11.51
C LYS A 6 5.39 -0.22 -10.78
N ALA A 7 4.77 -0.61 -9.67
CA ALA A 7 3.88 0.27 -8.90
C ALA A 7 4.62 1.26 -7.99
N TYR A 8 5.84 0.92 -7.57
CA TYR A 8 6.61 1.70 -6.59
C TYR A 8 6.86 3.16 -6.99
N PRO A 9 7.27 3.50 -8.24
CA PRO A 9 7.53 4.88 -8.63
C PRO A 9 6.34 5.82 -8.44
N GLU A 10 5.13 5.38 -8.78
CA GLU A 10 3.92 6.18 -8.60
C GLU A 10 3.58 6.38 -7.12
N LEU A 11 3.69 5.30 -6.33
CA LEU A 11 3.45 5.34 -4.89
C LEU A 11 4.44 6.27 -4.18
N GLU A 12 5.71 6.21 -4.58
CA GLU A 12 6.79 7.02 -4.04
C GLU A 12 6.64 8.49 -4.46
N ARG A 13 6.28 8.76 -5.72
CA ARG A 13 5.96 10.12 -6.19
C ARG A 13 4.81 10.73 -5.41
N LYS A 14 3.72 9.97 -5.19
CA LYS A 14 2.57 10.41 -4.39
C LYS A 14 2.92 10.64 -2.91
N ARG A 15 3.86 9.89 -2.36
CA ARG A 15 4.38 10.09 -1.00
C ARG A 15 5.20 11.38 -0.90
N LEU A 16 6.02 11.65 -1.92
CA LEU A 16 6.91 12.80 -1.99
C LEU A 16 6.21 14.10 -2.42
N SER A 17 5.02 14.03 -3.02
CA SER A 17 4.22 15.19 -3.45
C SER A 17 3.33 15.78 -2.34
N ARG A 18 3.66 15.56 -1.05
CA ARG A 18 2.88 16.13 0.07
C ARG A 18 3.13 17.63 0.16
N ARG A 19 2.04 18.39 0.37
CA ARG A 19 2.05 19.87 0.40
C ARG A 19 2.95 20.47 1.49
N GLU A 20 3.11 19.77 2.61
CA GLU A 20 3.95 20.17 3.75
C GLU A 20 5.46 19.96 3.49
N ARG A 21 5.85 19.41 2.34
CA ARG A 21 7.24 19.07 2.10
C ARG A 21 8.03 20.29 1.64
N GLU A 22 9.03 20.66 2.44
CA GLU A 22 9.92 21.80 2.16
C GLU A 22 10.98 21.52 1.09
N ARG A 23 11.44 20.26 0.97
CA ARG A 23 12.52 19.87 0.05
C ARG A 23 12.00 19.38 -1.30
N GLU A 24 12.76 19.61 -2.36
CA GLU A 24 12.46 19.09 -3.71
C GLU A 24 12.48 17.55 -3.78
N ILE A 25 11.72 16.97 -4.73
CA ILE A 25 11.64 15.51 -4.93
C ILE A 25 13.02 14.99 -5.33
N GLY A 26 13.59 14.11 -4.50
CA GLY A 26 14.95 13.59 -4.68
C GLY A 26 16.02 14.23 -3.80
N ALA A 27 15.76 15.38 -3.17
CA ALA A 27 16.69 16.07 -2.26
C ALA A 27 16.76 15.47 -0.83
N GLY A 28 16.27 14.24 -0.65
CA GLY A 28 16.30 13.52 0.62
C GLY A 28 17.36 12.42 0.61
N GLY A 29 17.64 11.83 1.77
CA GLY A 29 18.50 10.66 1.87
C GLY A 29 17.98 9.50 1.02
N LYS A 30 18.87 8.89 0.24
CA LYS A 30 18.56 7.67 -0.51
C LYS A 30 18.42 6.49 0.46
N PHE A 31 17.55 5.56 0.13
CA PHE A 31 17.44 4.31 0.88
C PHE A 31 18.70 3.46 0.64
N LYS A 32 19.36 3.02 1.71
CA LYS A 32 20.45 2.00 1.68
C LYS A 32 19.90 0.64 1.27
N LEU A 33 18.72 0.28 1.78
CA LEU A 33 18.06 -1.00 1.46
C LEU A 33 17.31 -0.92 0.11
N SER A 34 17.36 -2.02 -0.61
CA SER A 34 16.55 -2.30 -1.79
C SER A 34 15.04 -2.25 -1.48
N LEU A 35 14.21 -2.29 -2.51
CA LEU A 35 12.76 -2.31 -2.31
C LEU A 35 12.30 -3.64 -1.65
N GLU A 36 12.94 -4.74 -2.03
CA GLU A 36 12.69 -6.07 -1.51
C GLU A 36 13.02 -6.17 -0.02
N GLU A 37 14.21 -5.73 0.38
CA GLU A 37 14.64 -5.74 1.77
C GLU A 37 13.73 -4.87 2.64
N ARG A 38 13.25 -3.74 2.13
CA ARG A 38 12.29 -2.87 2.84
C ARG A 38 10.94 -3.55 3.05
N VAL A 39 10.43 -4.28 2.05
CA VAL A 39 9.21 -5.08 2.22
C VAL A 39 9.44 -6.19 3.22
N PHE A 40 10.55 -6.91 3.13
CA PHE A 40 10.91 -7.96 4.07
C PHE A 40 11.00 -7.43 5.50
N MET A 41 11.74 -6.35 5.73
CA MET A 41 11.84 -5.66 7.03
C MET A 41 10.45 -5.31 7.59
N THR A 42 9.54 -4.83 6.73
CA THR A 42 8.18 -4.43 7.12
C THR A 42 7.28 -5.61 7.48
N LEU A 43 7.50 -6.78 6.88
CA LEU A 43 6.78 -8.01 7.23
C LEU A 43 7.40 -8.69 8.45
N PHE A 44 8.71 -8.58 8.61
CA PHE A 44 9.46 -9.17 9.71
C PHE A 44 9.14 -8.50 11.05
N PHE A 45 9.04 -7.16 11.04
CA PHE A 45 8.70 -6.35 12.20
C PHE A 45 7.40 -6.77 12.92
N PRO A 46 6.22 -6.83 12.27
CA PRO A 46 4.98 -7.26 12.91
C PRO A 46 4.96 -8.75 13.24
N ARG A 47 5.79 -9.57 12.60
CA ARG A 47 5.86 -11.01 12.91
C ARG A 47 6.59 -11.28 14.23
N HIS A 48 7.62 -10.51 14.55
CA HIS A 48 8.50 -10.75 15.70
C HIS A 48 8.49 -9.60 16.74
N TYR A 49 7.75 -8.52 16.47
CA TYR A 49 7.64 -7.33 17.33
C TYR A 49 8.99 -6.79 17.84
N LEU A 50 9.99 -6.76 16.97
CA LEU A 50 11.35 -6.37 17.34
C LEU A 50 11.45 -4.88 17.71
N THR A 51 12.41 -4.56 18.56
CA THR A 51 12.80 -3.16 18.82
C THR A 51 13.46 -2.55 17.58
N PHE A 52 13.42 -1.23 17.46
CA PHE A 52 14.05 -0.53 16.34
C PHE A 52 15.58 -0.61 16.37
N ALA A 53 16.18 -0.66 17.57
CA ALA A 53 17.60 -0.92 17.73
C ALA A 53 18.00 -2.29 17.14
N LEU A 54 17.24 -3.35 17.43
CA LEU A 54 17.50 -4.68 16.91
C LEU A 54 17.24 -4.75 15.39
N LEU A 55 16.19 -4.09 14.91
CA LEU A 55 15.93 -3.97 13.48
C LEU A 55 17.06 -3.20 12.76
N GLY A 56 17.56 -2.15 13.39
CA GLY A 56 18.73 -1.41 12.94
C GLY A 56 19.97 -2.30 12.85
N PHE A 57 20.21 -3.12 13.87
CA PHE A 57 21.31 -4.09 13.87
C PHE A 57 21.18 -5.13 12.75
N LEU A 58 20.01 -5.76 12.59
CA LEU A 58 19.76 -6.80 11.56
C LEU A 58 19.91 -6.31 10.12
N PHE A 59 19.61 -5.03 9.87
CA PHE A 59 19.63 -4.45 8.53
C PHE A 59 20.77 -3.43 8.33
N GLU A 60 21.70 -3.33 9.28
CA GLU A 60 22.80 -2.36 9.30
C GLU A 60 22.33 -0.91 9.06
N LEU A 61 21.30 -0.50 9.82
CA LEU A 61 20.70 0.83 9.79
C LEU A 61 20.78 1.48 11.17
N HIS A 62 20.92 2.81 11.17
CA HIS A 62 20.68 3.58 12.37
C HIS A 62 19.22 3.39 12.82
N GLU A 63 18.98 3.34 14.13
CA GLU A 63 17.65 3.12 14.72
C GLU A 63 16.60 4.09 14.17
N SER A 64 16.95 5.38 14.07
CA SER A 64 16.08 6.41 13.49
C SER A 64 15.71 6.13 12.04
N ASN A 65 16.64 5.58 11.24
CA ASN A 65 16.36 5.17 9.86
C ASN A 65 15.44 3.95 9.84
N ALA A 66 15.65 2.98 10.73
CA ALA A 66 14.78 1.82 10.87
C ALA A 66 13.33 2.24 11.19
N TYR A 67 13.13 3.22 12.09
CA TYR A 67 11.82 3.81 12.38
C TYR A 67 11.19 4.47 11.15
N ILE A 68 11.92 5.38 10.49
CA ILE A 68 11.40 6.13 9.33
C ILE A 68 11.04 5.15 8.21
N TRP A 69 11.88 4.17 7.96
CA TRP A 69 11.70 3.24 6.85
C TRP A 69 10.61 2.24 7.14
N ARG A 70 10.42 1.82 8.39
CA ARG A 70 9.25 1.04 8.81
C ARG A 70 7.98 1.83 8.56
N LYS A 71 7.95 3.12 8.92
CA LYS A 71 6.78 3.99 8.69
C LYS A 71 6.48 4.18 7.20
N VAL A 72 7.49 4.43 6.37
CA VAL A 72 7.32 4.59 4.92
C VAL A 72 6.87 3.28 4.27
N SER A 73 7.54 2.18 4.59
CA SER A 73 7.29 0.89 3.99
C SER A 73 5.98 0.27 4.45
N TRP A 74 5.54 0.53 5.69
CA TRP A 74 4.18 0.18 6.16
C TRP A 74 3.08 0.83 5.32
N ASN A 75 3.22 2.12 5.01
CA ASN A 75 2.27 2.82 4.16
C ASN A 75 2.27 2.27 2.72
N LEU A 76 3.43 1.80 2.24
CA LEU A 76 3.55 1.15 0.95
C LEU A 76 2.84 -0.22 0.95
N LEU A 77 3.13 -1.04 1.96
CA LEU A 77 2.53 -2.36 2.16
C LEU A 77 1.01 -2.24 2.30
N ALA A 78 0.53 -1.31 3.12
CA ALA A 78 -0.90 -1.06 3.29
C ALA A 78 -1.58 -0.77 1.94
N LYS A 79 -1.04 0.15 1.13
CA LYS A 79 -1.60 0.47 -0.19
C LYS A 79 -1.56 -0.71 -1.15
N LEU A 80 -0.51 -1.52 -1.09
CA LEU A 80 -0.36 -2.69 -1.95
C LEU A 80 -1.37 -3.77 -1.57
N VAL A 81 -1.50 -4.04 -0.27
CA VAL A 81 -2.51 -4.96 0.29
C VAL A 81 -3.92 -4.46 -0.02
N THR A 82 -4.20 -3.16 0.13
CA THR A 82 -5.53 -2.61 -0.22
C THR A 82 -5.82 -2.77 -1.70
N ASN A 83 -4.87 -2.45 -2.58
CA ASN A 83 -5.07 -2.59 -4.03
C ASN A 83 -5.19 -4.05 -4.47
N PHE A 84 -4.61 -5.00 -3.73
CA PHE A 84 -4.59 -6.42 -4.07
C PHE A 84 -5.76 -7.21 -3.45
N LEU A 85 -6.01 -7.05 -2.15
CA LEU A 85 -7.10 -7.74 -1.42
C LEU A 85 -8.46 -7.10 -1.67
N PHE A 86 -8.50 -5.79 -1.89
CA PHE A 86 -9.72 -5.06 -2.19
C PHE A 86 -9.57 -4.37 -3.55
N PRO A 87 -9.51 -5.15 -4.66
CA PRO A 87 -9.56 -4.56 -5.97
C PRO A 87 -10.83 -3.72 -6.02
N LYS A 88 -10.69 -2.41 -6.29
CA LYS A 88 -11.85 -1.53 -6.39
C LYS A 88 -12.77 -2.11 -7.46
N ALA A 89 -13.89 -2.69 -7.05
CA ALA A 89 -14.89 -3.18 -7.96
C ALA A 89 -15.32 -1.99 -8.82
N LYS A 90 -15.27 -2.13 -10.15
CA LYS A 90 -15.89 -1.15 -11.03
C LYS A 90 -17.37 -1.16 -10.67
N ALA A 91 -17.85 -0.07 -10.07
CA ALA A 91 -19.26 0.10 -9.80
C ALA A 91 -19.98 0.15 -11.15
N VAL A 92 -20.60 -0.96 -11.55
CA VAL A 92 -21.50 -1.00 -12.70
C VAL A 92 -22.76 -0.26 -12.24
N ARG A 93 -22.95 0.96 -12.75
CA ARG A 93 -24.14 1.76 -12.46
C ARG A 93 -25.31 1.17 -13.25
N ILE A 94 -26.03 0.24 -12.65
CA ILE A 94 -27.26 -0.32 -13.23
C ILE A 94 -28.39 0.71 -12.99
N PRO A 95 -29.08 1.18 -14.04
CA PRO A 95 -30.23 2.06 -13.86
C PRO A 95 -31.37 1.33 -13.14
N LEU A 96 -32.01 2.00 -12.18
CA LEU A 96 -33.09 1.46 -11.33
C LEU A 96 -34.21 0.76 -12.14
N ARG A 97 -34.55 1.28 -13.33
CA ARG A 97 -35.53 0.68 -14.25
C ARG A 97 -35.24 -0.76 -14.67
N ILE A 98 -33.99 -1.21 -14.62
CA ILE A 98 -33.62 -2.60 -14.93
C ILE A 98 -33.85 -3.49 -13.70
N VAL A 99 -33.57 -2.96 -12.50
CA VAL A 99 -33.81 -3.64 -11.23
C VAL A 99 -35.31 -3.86 -11.01
N ASP A 100 -36.14 -2.84 -11.26
CA ASP A 100 -37.60 -2.92 -11.13
C ASP A 100 -38.21 -4.01 -12.03
N ARG A 101 -37.70 -4.15 -13.27
CA ARG A 101 -38.15 -5.17 -14.22
C ARG A 101 -37.73 -6.58 -13.82
N LEU A 102 -36.55 -6.74 -13.23
CA LEU A 102 -36.07 -8.03 -12.72
C LEU A 102 -36.89 -8.52 -11.54
N ILE A 103 -37.24 -7.61 -10.62
CA ILE A 103 -38.10 -7.91 -9.47
C ILE A 103 -39.51 -8.31 -9.94
N ALA A 104 -40.08 -7.58 -10.90
CA ALA A 104 -41.39 -7.90 -11.47
C ALA A 104 -41.42 -9.28 -12.15
N HIS A 105 -40.37 -9.65 -12.89
CA HIS A 105 -40.26 -10.97 -13.51
C HIS A 105 -40.10 -12.11 -12.51
N GLN A 106 -39.36 -11.90 -11.42
CA GLN A 106 -39.22 -12.89 -10.35
C GLN A 106 -40.54 -13.10 -9.58
N ALA A 107 -41.30 -12.03 -9.33
CA ALA A 107 -42.61 -12.13 -8.72
C ALA A 107 -43.62 -12.88 -9.61
N ALA A 108 -43.55 -12.69 -10.93
CA ALA A 108 -44.44 -13.34 -11.89
C ALA A 108 -44.13 -14.83 -12.14
N THR A 109 -42.93 -15.30 -11.79
CA THR A 109 -42.52 -16.71 -11.95
C THR A 109 -42.66 -17.54 -10.68
N ALA A 110 -43.00 -16.90 -9.56
CA ALA A 110 -43.22 -17.54 -8.25
C ALA A 110 -44.71 -17.80 -7.93
N SER A 111 -45.63 -17.55 -8.87
CA SER A 111 -47.06 -17.88 -8.81
C SER A 111 -47.39 -18.98 -9.80
#